data_AF-A0A9R1N3V0-F1
#
_entry.id   AF-A0A9R1N3V0-F1
#
_cell.length_a   1.000
_cell.length_b   1.000
_cell.length_c   1.000
_cell.angle_alpha   90.00
_cell.angle_beta   90.00
_cell.angle_gamma   90.00
#
_symmetry.space_group_name_H-M   'P 1'
#
loop_
_entity.id
_entity.type
_entity.pdbx_description
1 polymer ?
#
loop_
_entity_poly.entity_id
_entity_poly.type
_entity_poly.pdbx_seq_one_letter_code
_entity_poly.pdbx_strand_id
1 'polypeptide(L)'
;MASRRSLALGLLFGLLSCYASVVPSVASSDGFLQCLSAAMPKQLLYTQGSPSFTSVLASSIRNAKFSTPGTVRPLCIVTPTNASHVQAAVVCGRRHDVRVRVRSGGHDYEGLSYRSERPEAFAVVDLANLRSVRVDREAATA
;
A
#
# COMPACT_ATOMS: atom_id res chain seq x y z
N MET A 1 2.10 18.34 -57.38
CA MET A 1 1.98 17.05 -56.64
C MET A 1 2.81 16.96 -55.35
N ALA A 2 3.50 18.02 -54.89
CA ALA A 2 4.37 17.96 -53.70
C ALA A 2 3.69 18.29 -52.35
N SER A 3 2.52 18.96 -52.35
CA SER A 3 1.90 19.51 -51.13
C SER A 3 1.07 18.49 -50.32
N ARG A 4 0.49 17.45 -50.94
CA ARG A 4 -0.36 16.47 -50.25
C ARG A 4 0.42 15.45 -49.39
N ARG A 5 1.71 15.23 -49.66
CA ARG A 5 2.56 14.31 -48.89
C ARG A 5 3.00 14.90 -47.53
N SER A 6 3.17 16.22 -47.44
CA SER A 6 3.55 16.91 -46.20
C SER A 6 2.42 16.99 -45.17
N LEU A 7 1.17 17.10 -45.61
CA LEU A 7 -0.01 17.08 -44.72
C LEU A 7 -0.23 15.70 -44.09
N ALA A 8 -0.04 14.62 -44.85
CA ALA A 8 -0.17 13.26 -44.34
C ALA A 8 0.91 12.90 -43.29
N LEU A 9 2.15 13.39 -43.48
CA LEU A 9 3.24 13.20 -42.52
C LEU A 9 3.00 13.99 -41.22
N GLY A 10 2.44 15.21 -41.31
CA GLY A 10 2.08 16.02 -40.14
C GLY A 10 0.93 15.42 -39.31
N LEU A 11 -0.06 14.81 -39.98
CA LEU A 11 -1.16 14.09 -39.31
C LEU A 11 -0.69 12.82 -38.60
N LEU A 12 0.26 12.05 -39.18
CA LEU A 12 0.87 10.90 -38.49
C LEU A 12 1.69 11.32 -37.27
N PHE A 13 2.43 12.43 -37.35
CA PHE A 13 3.25 12.95 -36.23
C PHE A 13 2.39 13.51 -35.10
N GLY A 14 1.25 14.15 -35.43
CA GLY A 14 0.27 14.63 -34.45
C GLY A 14 -0.46 13.50 -33.73
N LEU A 15 -0.82 12.42 -34.43
CA LEU A 15 -1.41 11.22 -33.81
C LEU A 15 -0.41 10.49 -32.91
N LEU A 16 0.87 10.42 -33.27
CA LEU A 16 1.92 9.82 -32.44
C LEU A 16 2.21 10.63 -31.16
N SER A 17 2.08 11.96 -31.22
CA SER A 17 2.29 12.84 -30.07
C SER A 17 1.20 12.74 -29.00
N CYS A 18 -0.01 12.29 -29.35
CA CYS A 18 -1.09 12.06 -28.37
C CYS A 18 -0.93 10.75 -27.59
N TYR A 19 -0.05 9.84 -28.03
CA TYR A 19 0.28 8.60 -27.29
C TYR A 19 1.40 8.78 -26.26
N ALA A 20 2.10 9.92 -26.27
CA ALA A 20 2.97 10.35 -25.18
C ALA A 20 2.14 11.30 -24.30
N SER A 21 1.79 11.05 -23.04
CA SER A 21 2.33 10.11 -22.07
C SER A 21 1.29 10.00 -20.95
N VAL A 22 0.66 8.84 -20.78
CA VAL A 22 0.18 8.46 -19.44
C VAL A 22 1.33 7.64 -18.85
N VAL A 23 2.37 8.32 -18.38
CA VAL A 23 3.39 7.65 -17.58
C VAL A 23 2.73 7.39 -16.23
N PRO A 24 2.51 6.13 -15.81
CA PRO A 24 2.08 5.88 -14.44
C PRO A 24 3.13 6.49 -13.52
N SER A 25 2.71 7.23 -12.50
CA SER A 25 3.67 7.65 -11.47
C SER A 25 4.34 6.41 -10.92
N VAL A 26 5.66 6.32 -11.01
CA VAL A 26 6.37 5.21 -10.39
C VAL A 26 6.19 5.35 -8.89
N ALA A 27 5.62 4.33 -8.24
CA ALA A 27 5.48 4.28 -6.80
C ALA A 27 6.83 4.61 -6.15
N SER A 28 6.86 5.69 -5.37
CA SER A 28 8.09 6.14 -4.71
C SER A 28 8.15 5.53 -3.32
N SER A 29 8.76 4.34 -3.22
CA SER A 29 8.95 3.65 -1.95
C SER A 29 9.65 4.54 -0.91
N ASP A 30 10.69 5.27 -1.31
CA ASP A 30 11.44 6.15 -0.41
C ASP A 30 10.62 7.36 0.05
N GLY A 31 9.90 8.01 -0.88
CA GLY A 31 9.02 9.13 -0.55
C GLY A 31 7.88 8.71 0.38
N PHE A 32 7.31 7.53 0.15
CA PHE A 32 6.29 6.94 1.03
C PHE A 32 6.82 6.70 2.44
N LEU A 33 7.98 6.06 2.59
CA LEU A 33 8.60 5.79 3.89
C LEU A 33 9.00 7.07 4.63
N GLN A 34 9.48 8.09 3.92
CA GLN A 34 9.80 9.39 4.49
C GLN A 34 8.53 10.11 4.98
N CYS A 35 7.45 10.08 4.19
CA CYS A 35 6.15 10.64 4.58
C CYS A 35 5.61 9.99 5.86
N LEU A 36 5.65 8.65 5.94
CA LEU A 36 5.26 7.92 7.14
C LEU A 36 6.12 8.29 8.34
N SER A 37 7.44 8.31 8.17
CA SER A 37 8.39 8.62 9.25
C SER A 37 8.23 10.02 9.82
N ALA A 38 7.74 10.97 9.03
CA ALA A 38 7.43 12.32 9.49
C ALA A 38 6.10 12.40 10.26
N ALA A 39 5.16 11.48 10.00
CA ALA A 39 3.81 11.53 10.53
C ALA A 39 3.57 10.63 11.76
N MET A 40 4.48 9.69 12.06
CA MET A 40 4.32 8.79 13.20
C MET A 40 5.66 8.29 13.76
N PRO A 41 5.68 7.79 15.01
CA PRO A 41 6.89 7.26 15.62
C PRO A 41 7.44 6.01 14.90
N LYS A 42 8.78 5.89 14.84
CA LYS A 42 9.48 4.80 14.15
C LYS A 42 9.10 3.40 14.65
N GLN A 43 8.76 3.25 15.93
CA GLN A 43 8.34 1.97 16.51
C GLN A 43 7.03 1.43 15.94
N LEU A 44 6.27 2.24 15.20
CA LEU A 44 5.04 1.82 14.51
C LEU A 44 5.28 1.42 13.05
N LEU A 45 6.53 1.51 12.58
CA LEU A 45 6.93 1.31 11.19
C LEU A 45 7.94 0.17 11.09
N TYR A 46 7.57 -0.89 10.39
CA TYR A 46 8.44 -2.04 10.12
C TYR A 46 8.72 -2.13 8.63
N THR A 47 9.93 -1.80 8.22
CA THR A 47 10.40 -2.01 6.84
C THR A 47 10.99 -3.41 6.70
N GLN A 48 11.25 -3.87 5.48
CA GLN A 48 11.87 -5.18 5.26
C GLN A 48 13.25 -5.34 5.94
N GLY A 49 13.94 -4.23 6.25
CA GLY A 49 15.20 -4.24 7.00
C GLY A 49 15.03 -4.26 8.53
N SER A 50 13.81 -4.11 9.06
CA SER A 50 13.57 -4.18 10.49
C SER A 50 13.72 -5.62 11.00
N PRO A 51 14.46 -5.89 12.09
CA PRO A 51 14.64 -7.25 12.62
C PRO A 51 13.31 -7.96 12.95
N SER A 52 12.29 -7.20 13.34
CA SER A 52 10.95 -7.68 13.68
C SER A 52 9.97 -7.74 12.51
N PHE A 53 10.38 -7.37 11.29
CA PHE A 53 9.46 -7.33 10.15
C PHE A 53 8.75 -8.66 9.91
N THR A 54 9.51 -9.76 9.87
CA THR A 54 8.96 -11.09 9.61
C THR A 54 8.03 -11.56 10.73
N SER A 55 8.37 -11.31 12.00
CA SER A 55 7.52 -11.72 13.12
C SER A 55 6.21 -10.92 13.16
N VAL A 56 6.26 -9.62 12.89
CA VAL A 56 5.06 -8.77 12.79
C VAL A 56 4.20 -9.20 11.60
N LEU A 57 4.81 -9.44 10.42
CA LEU A 57 4.09 -9.93 9.25
C LEU A 57 3.38 -11.27 9.53
N ALA A 58 4.06 -12.22 10.16
CA ALA A 58 3.54 -13.56 10.38
C ALA A 58 2.54 -13.67 11.55
N SER A 59 2.50 -12.68 12.47
CA SER A 59 1.75 -12.72 13.74
C SER A 59 0.27 -13.12 13.62
N SER A 60 -0.39 -12.76 12.52
CA SER A 60 -1.82 -13.02 12.27
C SER A 60 -2.08 -13.75 10.95
N ILE A 61 -1.04 -14.31 10.30
CA ILE A 61 -1.23 -15.16 9.13
C ILE A 61 -1.84 -16.49 9.59
N ARG A 62 -3.04 -16.80 9.11
CA ARG A 62 -3.78 -18.01 9.48
C ARG A 62 -3.69 -19.15 8.48
N ASN A 63 -3.36 -18.83 7.23
CA ASN A 63 -3.23 -19.82 6.16
C ASN A 63 -1.75 -20.01 5.78
N ALA A 64 -1.17 -21.15 6.17
CA ALA A 64 0.25 -21.47 5.97
C ALA A 64 0.65 -21.53 4.48
N LYS A 65 -0.30 -21.73 3.57
CA LYS A 65 -0.09 -21.65 2.10
C LYS A 65 0.59 -20.34 1.69
N PHE A 66 0.37 -19.27 2.44
CA PHE A 66 0.85 -17.92 2.14
C PHE A 66 1.95 -17.42 3.09
N SER A 67 2.57 -18.33 3.84
CA SER A 67 3.71 -18.03 4.71
C SER A 67 5.02 -18.57 4.12
N THR A 68 5.21 -18.38 2.81
CA THR A 68 6.37 -18.90 2.06
C THR A 68 7.29 -17.78 1.59
N PRO A 69 8.58 -18.04 1.31
CA PRO A 69 9.49 -17.03 0.75
C PRO A 69 9.03 -16.45 -0.60
N GLY A 70 8.32 -17.23 -1.42
CA GLY A 70 7.79 -16.79 -2.72
C GLY A 70 6.52 -15.94 -2.65
N THR A 71 5.94 -15.75 -1.46
CA THR A 71 4.77 -14.88 -1.29
C THR A 71 5.18 -13.41 -1.43
N VAL A 72 4.46 -12.64 -2.24
CA VAL A 72 4.72 -11.19 -2.39
C VAL A 72 4.49 -10.48 -1.06
N ARG A 73 5.52 -9.80 -0.56
CA ARG A 73 5.54 -9.12 0.75
C ARG A 73 5.34 -7.61 0.60
N PRO A 74 4.79 -6.93 1.63
CA PRO A 74 4.68 -5.49 1.60
C PRO A 74 6.05 -4.79 1.68
N LEU A 75 6.09 -3.53 1.23
CA LEU A 75 7.22 -2.62 1.42
C LEU A 75 7.47 -2.35 2.91
N CYS A 76 6.40 -2.13 3.67
CA CYS A 76 6.43 -1.96 5.11
C CYS A 76 5.08 -2.36 5.75
N ILE A 77 5.12 -2.48 7.08
CA ILE A 77 3.94 -2.68 7.92
C ILE A 77 3.85 -1.51 8.88
N VAL A 78 2.66 -0.93 8.97
CA VAL A 78 2.32 0.15 9.91
C VAL A 78 1.41 -0.44 11.00
N THR A 79 1.75 -0.25 12.27
CA THR A 79 0.96 -0.75 13.43
C THR A 79 0.33 0.41 14.23
N PRO A 80 -0.65 1.13 13.66
CA PRO A 80 -1.21 2.34 14.25
C PRO A 80 -1.79 2.11 15.64
N THR A 81 -1.57 3.07 16.54
CA THR A 81 -2.15 3.11 17.89
C THR A 81 -3.32 4.08 18.05
N ASN A 82 -3.62 4.88 17.01
CA ASN A 82 -4.76 5.79 16.96
C ASN A 82 -5.22 6.00 15.51
N ALA A 83 -6.35 6.69 15.34
CA ALA A 83 -6.92 6.97 14.01
C ALA A 83 -6.04 7.90 13.15
N SER A 84 -5.30 8.84 13.76
CA SER A 84 -4.44 9.76 12.98
C SER A 84 -3.26 9.06 12.32
N HIS A 85 -2.73 7.99 12.93
CA HIS A 85 -1.72 7.14 12.29
C HIS A 85 -2.29 6.40 11.06
N VAL A 86 -3.56 5.95 11.11
CA VAL A 86 -4.24 5.34 9.96
C VAL A 86 -4.42 6.37 8.85
N GLN A 87 -4.92 7.57 9.19
CA GLN A 87 -5.09 8.67 8.23
C GLN A 87 -3.77 9.02 7.54
N ALA A 88 -2.68 9.13 8.30
CA ALA A 88 -1.35 9.39 7.76
C ALA A 88 -0.92 8.31 6.76
N ALA A 89 -1.15 7.03 7.05
CA ALA A 89 -0.82 5.94 6.13
C ALA A 89 -1.59 6.04 4.80
N VAL A 90 -2.87 6.37 4.84
CA VAL A 90 -3.69 6.58 3.63
C VAL A 90 -3.21 7.81 2.84
N VAL A 91 -2.96 8.93 3.51
CA VAL A 91 -2.48 10.18 2.88
C VAL A 91 -1.13 9.97 2.21
N CYS A 92 -0.17 9.34 2.90
CA CYS A 92 1.14 9.02 2.34
C CYS A 92 1.04 8.03 1.19
N GLY A 93 0.20 6.99 1.32
CA GLY A 93 -0.03 6.01 0.25
C GLY A 93 -0.54 6.69 -1.02
N ARG A 94 -1.56 7.54 -0.91
CA ARG A 94 -2.09 8.32 -2.03
C ARG A 94 -1.02 9.24 -2.63
N ARG A 95 -0.28 9.98 -1.80
CA ARG A 95 0.72 10.96 -2.26
C ARG A 95 1.86 10.32 -3.06
N HIS A 96 2.21 9.08 -2.77
CA HIS A 96 3.37 8.39 -3.34
C HIS A 96 3.02 7.17 -4.19
N ASP A 97 1.74 7.02 -4.55
CA ASP A 97 1.20 5.92 -5.35
C ASP A 97 1.51 4.51 -4.79
N VAL A 98 1.43 4.38 -3.46
CA VAL A 98 1.58 3.11 -2.75
C VAL A 98 0.22 2.64 -2.25
N ARG A 99 -0.22 1.47 -2.72
CA ARG A 99 -1.46 0.85 -2.26
C ARG A 99 -1.34 0.43 -0.80
N VAL A 100 -2.43 0.60 -0.06
CA VAL A 100 -2.54 0.15 1.34
C VAL A 100 -3.50 -1.03 1.41
N ARG A 101 -3.06 -2.12 2.02
CA ARG A 101 -3.90 -3.25 2.42
C ARG A 101 -4.11 -3.18 3.93
N VAL A 102 -5.36 -3.29 4.38
CA VAL A 102 -5.66 -3.26 5.81
C VAL A 102 -5.76 -4.69 6.34
N ARG A 103 -5.19 -4.91 7.53
CA ARG A 103 -5.30 -6.17 8.25
C ARG A 103 -5.78 -5.92 9.66
N SER A 104 -6.87 -6.57 10.05
CA SER A 104 -7.30 -6.67 11.45
C SER A 104 -6.89 -8.05 11.99
N GLY A 105 -7.76 -9.06 11.85
CA GLY A 105 -7.47 -10.41 12.37
C GLY A 105 -6.62 -11.32 11.48
N GLY A 106 -6.41 -10.98 10.20
CA GLY A 106 -5.60 -11.78 9.27
C GLY A 106 -6.22 -13.12 8.81
N HIS A 107 -7.52 -13.31 9.03
CA HIS A 107 -8.27 -14.52 8.64
C HIS A 107 -8.73 -14.55 7.18
N ASP A 108 -8.21 -13.66 6.33
CA ASP A 108 -8.53 -13.68 4.91
C ASP A 108 -8.05 -15.00 4.28
N TYR A 109 -8.99 -15.79 3.75
CA TYR A 109 -8.69 -17.12 3.20
C TYR A 109 -7.71 -17.06 2.05
N GLU A 110 -7.76 -15.98 1.29
CA GLU A 110 -6.87 -15.68 0.18
C GLU A 110 -5.80 -14.66 0.57
N GLY A 111 -5.45 -14.55 1.86
CA GLY A 111 -4.38 -13.70 2.39
C GLY A 111 -4.32 -12.26 1.87
N LEU A 112 -5.42 -11.71 1.32
CA LEU A 112 -5.43 -10.45 0.59
C LEU A 112 -5.17 -9.24 1.49
N SER A 113 -5.24 -9.42 2.81
CA SER A 113 -4.89 -8.40 3.80
C SER A 113 -3.36 -8.22 3.99
N TYR A 114 -2.52 -9.16 3.53
CA TYR A 114 -1.07 -9.12 3.79
C TYR A 114 -0.17 -9.59 2.63
N ARG A 115 -0.72 -10.16 1.56
CA ARG A 115 0.02 -10.52 0.33
C ARG A 115 -0.59 -9.87 -0.91
N SER A 116 0.11 -9.96 -2.04
CA SER A 116 -0.47 -9.79 -3.37
C SER A 116 -0.33 -11.05 -4.22
N GLU A 117 -1.24 -11.21 -5.19
CA GLU A 117 -1.18 -12.29 -6.20
C GLU A 117 -0.14 -12.01 -7.28
N ARG A 118 0.11 -10.72 -7.56
CA ARG A 118 1.07 -10.27 -8.57
C ARG A 118 2.15 -9.42 -7.90
N PRO A 119 3.36 -9.35 -8.46
CA PRO A 119 4.37 -8.41 -7.98
C PRO A 119 3.82 -6.98 -8.06
N GLU A 120 3.64 -6.36 -6.89
CA GLU A 120 3.26 -4.95 -6.78
C GLU A 120 3.81 -4.36 -5.48
N ALA A 121 4.00 -3.04 -5.47
CA ALA A 121 4.34 -2.28 -4.28
C ALA A 121 3.07 -1.99 -3.46
N PHE A 122 3.06 -2.44 -2.20
CA PHE A 122 1.98 -2.14 -1.27
C PHE A 122 2.50 -2.09 0.17
N ALA A 123 1.76 -1.42 1.05
CA ALA A 123 1.97 -1.42 2.49
C ALA A 123 0.83 -2.14 3.20
N VAL A 124 1.10 -2.69 4.38
CA VAL A 124 0.06 -3.23 5.27
C VAL A 124 -0.16 -2.26 6.42
N VAL A 125 -1.42 -1.91 6.68
CA VAL A 125 -1.84 -1.23 7.91
C VAL A 125 -2.47 -2.29 8.82
N ASP A 126 -1.74 -2.66 9.87
CA ASP A 126 -2.11 -3.70 10.82
C ASP A 126 -2.76 -3.11 12.08
N LEU A 127 -4.07 -3.31 12.22
CA LEU A 127 -4.89 -2.72 13.25
C LEU A 127 -4.83 -3.47 14.59
N ALA A 128 -3.92 -4.43 14.78
CA ALA A 128 -3.84 -5.23 16.02
C ALA A 128 -3.73 -4.41 17.32
N ASN A 129 -3.19 -3.18 17.24
CA ASN A 129 -3.10 -2.25 18.38
C ASN A 129 -4.41 -1.47 18.63
N LEU A 130 -5.30 -1.37 17.65
CA LEU A 130 -6.61 -0.72 17.75
C LEU A 130 -7.68 -1.74 18.17
N ARG A 131 -7.65 -2.15 19.44
CA ARG A 131 -8.46 -3.27 19.96
C ARG A 131 -9.31 -2.92 21.19
N SER A 132 -9.52 -1.63 21.45
CA SER A 132 -10.36 -1.19 22.57
C SER A 132 -11.83 -1.54 22.29
N VAL A 133 -12.53 -2.07 23.29
CA VAL A 133 -13.98 -2.29 23.28
C VAL A 133 -14.57 -1.54 24.46
N ARG A 134 -15.59 -0.69 24.24
CA ARG A 134 -16.20 0.14 25.29
C ARG A 134 -17.70 -0.11 25.35
N VAL A 135 -18.11 -0.99 26.26
CA VAL A 135 -19.52 -1.35 26.45
C VAL A 135 -20.24 -0.32 27.32
N ASP A 136 -21.34 0.21 26.81
CA ASP A 136 -22.34 0.96 27.58
C ASP A 136 -23.56 0.05 27.79
N ARG A 137 -23.76 -0.37 29.05
CA ARG A 137 -24.84 -1.29 29.40
C ARG A 137 -26.21 -0.61 29.45
N GLU A 138 -26.27 0.67 29.81
CA GLU A 138 -27.52 1.42 29.91
C GLU A 138 -28.05 1.73 28.50
N ALA A 139 -27.15 2.14 27.61
CA ALA A 139 -27.49 2.40 26.21
C ALA A 139 -27.58 1.13 25.34
N ALA A 140 -27.16 -0.04 25.85
CA ALA A 140 -27.02 -1.29 25.09
C ALA A 140 -26.15 -1.15 23.82
N THR A 141 -25.02 -0.43 23.93
CA THR A 141 -24.05 -0.20 22.84
C THR A 141 -22.64 -0.66 23.23
N ALA A 142 -21.73 -0.80 22.26
CA ALA A 142 -20.32 -1.15 22.48
C ALA A 142 -19.38 -0.47 21.48
#